data_AF-A0A0E0DQP4-F1
#
_entry.id   AF-A0A0E0DQP4-F1
#
_cell.length_a   1.000
_cell.length_b   1.000
_cell.length_c   1.000
_cell.angle_alpha   90.00
_cell.angle_beta   90.00
_cell.angle_gamma   90.00
#
_symmetry.space_group_name_H-M   'P 1'
#
loop_
_entity.id
_entity.type
_entity.pdbx_description
1 polymer ?
#
loop_
_entity_poly.entity_id
_entity_poly.type
_entity_poly.pdbx_seq_one_letter_code
_entity_poly.pdbx_strand_id
1 'polypeptide(L)'
;MEPQLAITMELDSTDTSMELGRSSDPNISLQSRRHSYLEEIRSLPVVSAGGSSSSSRSARSSSYYSSSKSSGGSRHRYVPYSSSSRRLVRLEDKGPRDIARRMVRDGFMGKLVGEFGRAPISALDRWFSELDVGFVLPLALEKEKGELALDQFYNLAVQRWARGITVMAEALSATQRYLQEEGSTVEGPAVFLELPTAQVDRDDLRLVRFVEATVCKMLAFADALAAYHTWHPMDKFSGLMDVRISISEVSRIVMLTLKNESLWLPDSEEMQSLINKIGNVFIHTKDNLDKATKTITDDAKAVTPVLSSMYSWETFPQSAEIHEATQLIMDYARLFLLYKIELDSTLQCWPYMNAVSDIVEYMIINLIDHLEKKSESFSDPSLRYLFLLNNSYFIQDQIYNNFFMRDRFHAKSMTSYSLPSDKYRYYQNCYLDVSWDPMLSCLHGKMPLWFSKPSQLARFETEFQTTCRHQKLWKVPNPKLRQSLREAIIDKVITGPTGYKKYLEAHPEQEKCSSDPQDMEDMVNELFEG
;
A
#
# COMPACT_ATOMS: atom_id res chain seq x y z
N MET A 1 -23.37 75.15 -8.54
CA MET A 1 -24.05 75.93 -7.49
C MET A 1 -24.76 74.94 -6.58
N GLU A 2 -24.29 74.81 -5.35
CA GLU A 2 -25.14 74.52 -4.17
C GLU A 2 -25.76 75.85 -3.70
N PRO A 3 -26.84 75.89 -2.87
CA PRO A 3 -27.03 75.26 -1.54
C PRO A 3 -28.05 74.10 -1.54
N GLN A 4 -28.17 73.19 -0.56
CA GLN A 4 -27.95 73.13 0.92
C GLN A 4 -29.11 73.60 1.83
N LEU A 5 -29.15 73.02 3.06
CA LEU A 5 -30.16 73.08 4.13
C LEU A 5 -31.45 72.27 3.82
N ALA A 6 -31.82 71.16 4.47
CA ALA A 6 -31.48 70.50 5.76
C ALA A 6 -32.18 71.07 7.02
N ILE A 7 -33.10 70.28 7.60
CA ILE A 7 -33.73 70.42 8.94
C ILE A 7 -33.79 69.03 9.62
N THR A 8 -33.87 69.02 10.95
CA THR A 8 -33.42 67.98 11.91
C THR A 8 -34.39 66.83 12.26
N MET A 9 -33.87 65.90 13.06
CA MET A 9 -34.52 64.72 13.67
C MET A 9 -35.49 65.07 14.81
N GLU A 10 -36.47 64.17 15.08
CA GLU A 10 -36.65 63.34 16.30
C GLU A 10 -37.91 62.45 16.09
N LEU A 11 -37.83 61.11 16.21
CA LEU A 11 -37.91 60.28 17.43
C LEU A 11 -39.20 60.43 18.25
N ASP A 12 -40.15 59.51 18.01
CA ASP A 12 -40.79 58.75 19.10
C ASP A 12 -41.19 57.35 18.60
N SER A 13 -41.77 56.54 19.49
CA SER A 13 -41.85 55.09 19.47
C SER A 13 -43.29 54.58 19.52
N THR A 14 -43.54 53.38 18.97
CA THR A 14 -44.37 52.34 19.61
C THR A 14 -44.39 51.05 18.77
N ASP A 15 -44.45 49.90 19.43
CA ASP A 15 -44.74 48.62 18.79
C ASP A 15 -46.19 48.54 18.29
N THR A 16 -46.40 48.00 17.10
CA THR A 16 -47.57 47.13 16.86
C THR A 16 -47.22 46.07 15.81
N SER A 17 -47.32 44.80 16.19
CA SER A 17 -47.15 43.66 15.29
C SER A 17 -48.38 43.46 14.40
N MET A 18 -48.18 43.32 13.08
CA MET A 18 -49.14 42.61 12.22
C MET A 18 -48.44 41.89 11.08
N GLU A 19 -49.08 40.82 10.59
CA GLU A 19 -48.47 39.84 9.69
C GLU A 19 -48.38 40.35 8.24
N LEU A 20 -47.26 40.03 7.57
CA LEU A 20 -47.17 40.08 6.11
C LEU A 20 -46.73 38.71 5.59
N GLY A 21 -47.52 38.15 4.68
CA GLY A 21 -47.45 36.74 4.29
C GLY A 21 -46.18 36.40 3.50
N ARG A 22 -45.61 35.23 3.80
CA ARG A 22 -44.59 34.60 2.94
C ARG A 22 -45.23 34.12 1.64
N SER A 23 -44.96 34.81 0.54
CA SER A 23 -45.17 34.26 -0.81
C SER A 23 -44.18 33.13 -1.06
N SER A 24 -44.57 31.90 -0.75
CA SER A 24 -43.74 30.70 -0.90
C SER A 24 -43.68 30.25 -2.35
N ASP A 25 -42.64 30.66 -3.08
CA ASP A 25 -42.38 30.24 -4.45
C ASP A 25 -41.84 28.79 -4.46
N PRO A 26 -42.60 27.78 -4.93
CA PRO A 26 -42.28 26.38 -4.66
C PRO A 26 -41.02 25.90 -5.40
N ASN A 27 -40.74 26.45 -6.58
CA ASN A 27 -39.61 26.04 -7.44
C ASN A 27 -38.24 26.27 -6.81
N ILE A 28 -38.08 27.32 -6.00
CA ILE A 28 -36.79 27.63 -5.36
C ILE A 28 -36.47 26.61 -4.25
N SER A 29 -37.49 26.14 -3.53
CA SER A 29 -37.32 25.13 -2.47
C SER A 29 -36.93 23.74 -2.99
N LEU A 30 -37.32 23.40 -4.22
CA LEU A 30 -37.01 22.13 -4.88
C LEU A 30 -35.55 22.02 -5.30
N GLN A 31 -34.93 23.10 -5.79
CA GLN A 31 -33.49 23.10 -6.12
C GLN A 31 -32.60 23.14 -4.86
N SER A 32 -33.03 23.84 -3.80
CA SER A 32 -32.31 23.90 -2.52
C SER A 32 -32.28 22.56 -1.76
N ARG A 33 -32.95 21.51 -2.26
CA ARG A 33 -32.93 20.14 -1.72
C ARG A 33 -32.28 19.14 -2.67
N ARG A 34 -31.31 19.50 -3.52
CA ARG A 34 -30.41 18.49 -4.12
C ARG A 34 -29.81 17.63 -3.00
N HIS A 35 -29.99 16.31 -3.07
CA HIS A 35 -29.85 15.44 -1.90
C HIS A 35 -28.38 15.27 -1.50
N SER A 36 -28.12 15.18 -0.18
CA SER A 36 -26.77 15.19 0.40
C SER A 36 -25.93 13.91 0.14
N TYR A 37 -26.42 12.99 -0.70
CA TYR A 37 -25.85 11.67 -0.88
C TYR A 37 -24.41 11.73 -1.42
N LEU A 38 -24.14 12.57 -2.42
CA LEU A 38 -22.80 12.66 -3.04
C LEU A 38 -21.69 12.99 -2.03
N GLU A 39 -21.93 13.96 -1.15
CA GLU A 39 -20.96 14.35 -0.11
C GLU A 39 -20.88 13.32 1.03
N GLU A 40 -22.00 12.69 1.40
CA GLU A 40 -21.97 11.57 2.35
C GLU A 40 -21.18 10.37 1.80
N ILE A 41 -21.36 10.04 0.52
CA ILE A 41 -20.62 8.99 -0.19
C ILE A 41 -19.14 9.33 -0.28
N ARG A 42 -18.77 10.59 -0.58
CA ARG A 42 -17.38 11.07 -0.54
C ARG A 42 -16.77 11.00 0.85
N SER A 43 -17.56 11.23 1.90
CA SER A 43 -17.13 11.16 3.30
C SER A 43 -16.93 9.74 3.84
N LEU A 44 -17.43 8.70 3.15
CA LEU A 44 -17.35 7.32 3.63
C LEU A 44 -15.90 6.91 3.91
N PRO A 45 -15.59 6.44 5.14
CA PRO A 45 -14.24 6.15 5.54
C PRO A 45 -13.74 4.93 4.79
N VAL A 46 -12.79 5.14 3.89
CA VAL A 46 -11.99 4.04 3.34
C VAL A 46 -11.07 3.59 4.50
N VAL A 47 -11.24 2.37 5.04
CA VAL A 47 -10.63 1.86 6.28
C VAL A 47 -9.46 0.91 6.00
N SER A 48 -8.40 0.96 6.80
CA SER A 48 -7.26 0.04 6.66
C SER A 48 -7.56 -1.33 7.26
N ALA A 49 -7.15 -2.40 6.58
CA ALA A 49 -7.07 -3.72 7.22
C ALA A 49 -5.95 -3.71 8.29
N GLY A 50 -6.31 -3.92 9.55
CA GLY A 50 -5.38 -4.05 10.68
C GLY A 50 -5.41 -2.87 11.67
N GLY A 51 -5.82 -3.15 12.91
CA GLY A 51 -5.77 -2.21 14.03
C GLY A 51 -7.05 -2.20 14.87
N SER A 52 -7.06 -2.90 16.00
CA SER A 52 -8.17 -2.86 16.97
C SER A 52 -8.31 -1.48 17.61
N SER A 53 -9.54 -1.07 17.89
CA SER A 53 -9.84 0.19 18.58
C SER A 53 -9.27 0.21 20.01
N SER A 54 -8.34 1.13 20.27
CA SER A 54 -7.86 1.44 21.62
C SER A 54 -7.97 2.94 21.89
N SER A 55 -8.83 3.29 22.84
CA SER A 55 -9.16 4.67 23.22
C SER A 55 -8.11 5.24 24.18
N SER A 56 -6.98 5.69 23.63
CA SER A 56 -5.88 6.29 24.40
C SER A 56 -6.26 7.66 24.96
N ARG A 57 -6.56 7.70 26.26
CA ARG A 57 -6.70 8.95 27.03
C ARG A 57 -5.38 9.74 27.04
N SER A 58 -5.49 11.06 27.06
CA SER A 58 -4.36 12.01 27.07
C SER A 58 -3.41 11.79 28.24
N ALA A 59 -2.13 11.54 27.93
CA ALA A 59 -0.99 11.74 28.83
C ALA A 59 -0.10 12.84 28.26
N ARG A 60 0.48 13.69 29.13
CA ARG A 60 1.24 14.88 28.73
C ARG A 60 2.70 14.52 28.41
N SER A 61 3.23 14.98 27.28
CA SER A 61 4.67 15.02 27.03
C SER A 61 5.32 16.20 27.79
N SER A 62 6.52 15.98 28.32
CA SER A 62 7.47 17.04 28.68
C SER A 62 8.70 16.94 27.77
N SER A 63 9.18 18.09 27.28
CA SER A 63 10.17 18.18 26.20
C SER A 63 11.50 18.78 26.66
N TYR A 64 12.62 18.13 26.31
CA TYR A 64 14.02 18.62 26.22
C TYR A 64 14.79 17.54 25.41
N TYR A 65 15.88 17.75 24.66
CA TYR A 65 16.68 18.92 24.23
C TYR A 65 17.36 18.50 22.89
N SER A 66 17.64 19.30 21.85
CA SER A 66 17.22 20.67 21.45
C SER A 66 17.30 20.78 19.90
N SER A 67 18.17 21.61 19.30
CA SER A 67 18.41 21.64 17.84
C SER A 67 19.81 22.15 17.46
N SER A 68 20.37 21.68 16.34
CA SER A 68 21.54 22.27 15.68
C SER A 68 21.30 22.35 14.16
N LYS A 69 21.83 23.40 13.51
CA LYS A 69 21.69 23.65 12.07
C LYS A 69 23.02 23.43 11.36
N SER A 70 22.98 22.75 10.21
CA SER A 70 24.00 22.86 9.16
C SER A 70 23.31 22.86 7.79
N SER A 71 23.99 23.38 6.76
CA SER A 71 23.34 23.91 5.55
C SER A 71 23.96 23.40 4.26
N GLY A 72 23.15 23.37 3.19
CA GLY A 72 23.69 23.47 1.82
C GLY A 72 24.16 22.17 1.18
N GLY A 73 23.27 21.20 1.01
CA GLY A 73 23.49 20.05 0.13
C GLY A 73 22.20 19.66 -0.59
N SER A 74 22.23 19.56 -1.92
CA SER A 74 21.05 19.25 -2.74
C SER A 74 20.69 17.75 -2.66
N ARG A 75 20.25 17.30 -1.48
CA ARG A 75 19.70 15.96 -1.30
C ARG A 75 18.31 15.91 -1.90
N HIS A 76 18.15 15.13 -2.98
CA HIS A 76 16.86 14.56 -3.33
C HIS A 76 16.37 13.79 -2.10
N ARG A 77 15.37 14.35 -1.40
CA ARG A 77 14.68 13.63 -0.33
C ARG A 77 13.79 12.59 -1.00
N TYR A 78 14.36 11.42 -1.25
CA TYR A 78 13.55 10.21 -1.39
C TYR A 78 12.78 10.09 -0.07
N VAL A 79 11.48 10.38 -0.13
CA VAL A 79 10.59 10.22 1.02
C VAL A 79 10.53 8.70 1.23
N PRO A 80 10.91 8.18 2.41
CA PRO A 80 10.73 6.75 2.69
C PRO A 80 9.28 6.41 2.41
N TYR A 81 9.02 5.32 1.67
CA TYR A 81 7.66 4.96 1.25
C TYR A 81 6.80 4.84 2.52
N SER A 82 6.00 5.88 2.76
CA SER A 82 5.27 5.99 4.01
C SER A 82 4.31 4.80 4.09
N SER A 83 4.22 4.17 5.25
CA SER A 83 3.22 3.13 5.57
C SER A 83 1.81 3.73 5.68
N SER A 84 1.45 4.52 4.67
CA SER A 84 0.14 5.08 4.36
C SER A 84 -0.76 3.96 3.84
N SER A 85 -1.08 3.02 4.74
CA SER A 85 -1.98 1.91 4.47
C SER A 85 -3.32 2.45 3.92
N ARG A 86 -3.62 2.01 2.70
CA ARG A 86 -4.77 2.39 1.89
C ARG A 86 -5.36 1.11 1.29
N ARG A 87 -6.67 0.87 1.27
CA ARG A 87 -7.77 1.11 2.26
C ARG A 87 -9.07 0.64 1.58
N LEU A 88 -10.00 0.00 2.30
CA LEU A 88 -11.33 -0.32 1.78
C LEU A 88 -12.46 0.09 2.75
N VAL A 89 -13.59 0.57 2.23
CA VAL A 89 -14.86 0.56 2.99
C VAL A 89 -15.26 -0.91 3.15
N ARG A 90 -15.64 -1.36 4.35
CA ARG A 90 -16.23 -2.70 4.49
C ARG A 90 -17.74 -2.63 4.35
N LEU A 91 -18.35 -3.63 3.71
CA LEU A 91 -19.81 -3.80 3.69
C LEU A 91 -20.40 -4.30 5.03
N GLU A 92 -19.57 -4.33 6.08
CA GLU A 92 -19.94 -4.39 7.49
C GLU A 92 -20.26 -2.99 8.06
N ASP A 93 -19.74 -1.91 7.44
CA ASP A 93 -20.02 -0.53 7.84
C ASP A 93 -21.50 -0.18 7.61
N LYS A 94 -22.10 0.50 8.60
CA LYS A 94 -23.51 0.94 8.49
C LYS A 94 -23.69 2.06 7.46
N GLY A 95 -22.65 2.86 7.20
CA GLY A 95 -22.69 4.04 6.32
C GLY A 95 -23.31 3.77 4.94
N PRO A 96 -22.75 2.87 4.12
CA PRO A 96 -23.32 2.56 2.80
C PRO A 96 -24.76 2.07 2.85
N ARG A 97 -25.11 1.23 3.85
CA ARG A 97 -26.47 0.71 4.05
C ARG A 97 -27.47 1.79 4.42
N ASP A 98 -27.08 2.73 5.28
CA ASP A 98 -27.96 3.79 5.76
C ASP A 98 -28.06 4.96 4.77
N ILE A 99 -27.10 5.12 3.85
CA ILE A 99 -27.26 5.95 2.63
C ILE A 99 -28.23 5.24 1.66
N ALA A 100 -27.98 3.98 1.31
CA ALA A 100 -28.79 3.19 0.39
C ALA A 100 -30.28 3.14 0.80
N ARG A 101 -30.57 2.82 2.07
CA ARG A 101 -31.94 2.85 2.64
C ARG A 101 -32.61 4.21 2.48
N ARG A 102 -31.84 5.30 2.61
CA ARG A 102 -32.34 6.68 2.45
C ARG A 102 -32.71 6.97 1.01
N MET A 103 -31.85 6.59 0.05
CA MET A 103 -32.13 6.74 -1.38
C MET A 103 -33.39 5.98 -1.83
N VAL A 104 -33.70 4.85 -1.20
CA VAL A 104 -34.95 4.11 -1.44
C VAL A 104 -36.15 4.83 -0.81
N ARG A 105 -36.10 5.07 0.51
CA ARG A 105 -37.19 5.69 1.28
C ARG A 105 -37.57 7.09 0.78
N ASP A 106 -36.60 7.88 0.35
CA ASP A 106 -36.82 9.24 -0.16
C ASP A 106 -37.32 9.22 -1.63
N GLY A 107 -37.60 8.03 -2.19
CA GLY A 107 -38.17 7.82 -3.52
C GLY A 107 -37.19 8.02 -4.68
N PHE A 108 -35.90 8.26 -4.42
CA PHE A 108 -34.89 8.48 -5.45
C PHE A 108 -34.69 7.24 -6.33
N MET A 109 -34.55 6.05 -5.74
CA MET A 109 -34.36 4.81 -6.51
C MET A 109 -35.55 4.47 -7.41
N GLY A 110 -36.79 4.68 -6.94
CA GLY A 110 -37.99 4.41 -7.74
C GLY A 110 -38.13 5.35 -8.93
N LYS A 111 -37.87 6.65 -8.71
CA LYS A 111 -37.81 7.65 -9.79
C LYS A 111 -36.71 7.32 -10.79
N LEU A 112 -35.54 6.88 -10.34
CA LEU A 112 -34.41 6.50 -11.18
C LEU A 112 -34.70 5.29 -12.09
N VAL A 113 -35.35 4.25 -11.56
CA VAL A 113 -35.76 3.07 -12.35
C VAL A 113 -36.89 3.42 -13.34
N GLY A 114 -37.83 4.29 -12.94
CA GLY A 114 -38.86 4.84 -13.84
C GLY A 114 -38.30 5.73 -14.96
N GLU A 115 -37.30 6.56 -14.64
CA GLU A 115 -36.54 7.35 -15.61
C GLU A 115 -35.73 6.45 -16.56
N PHE A 116 -35.09 5.39 -16.06
CA PHE A 116 -34.34 4.43 -16.87
C PHE A 116 -35.21 3.76 -17.94
N GLY A 117 -36.44 3.38 -17.62
CA GLY A 117 -37.40 2.83 -18.58
C GLY A 117 -37.84 3.80 -19.70
N ARG A 118 -37.48 5.08 -19.61
CA ARG A 118 -37.82 6.13 -20.60
C ARG A 118 -36.60 6.75 -21.29
N ALA A 119 -35.53 6.95 -20.53
CA ALA A 119 -34.28 7.57 -20.96
C ALA A 119 -33.07 6.87 -20.31
N PRO A 120 -32.69 5.65 -20.76
CA PRO A 120 -31.68 4.82 -20.11
C PRO A 120 -30.33 5.50 -19.91
N ILE A 121 -29.92 6.35 -20.86
CA ILE A 121 -28.66 7.09 -20.81
C ILE A 121 -28.70 8.13 -19.68
N SER A 122 -29.66 9.06 -19.72
CA SER A 122 -29.78 10.14 -18.74
C SER A 122 -29.98 9.64 -17.30
N ALA A 123 -30.71 8.54 -17.12
CA ALA A 123 -30.87 7.90 -15.82
C ALA A 123 -29.52 7.34 -15.29
N LEU A 124 -28.76 6.64 -16.13
CA LEU A 124 -27.44 6.13 -15.75
C LEU A 124 -26.41 7.25 -15.52
N ASP A 125 -26.43 8.31 -16.32
CA ASP A 125 -25.53 9.46 -16.16
C ASP A 125 -25.78 10.18 -14.82
N ARG A 126 -27.05 10.36 -14.46
CA ARG A 126 -27.46 10.83 -13.13
C ARG A 126 -27.00 9.87 -12.02
N TRP A 127 -27.22 8.57 -12.19
CA TRP A 127 -26.88 7.55 -11.18
C TRP A 127 -25.38 7.53 -10.85
N PHE A 128 -24.52 7.47 -11.86
CA PHE A 128 -23.06 7.46 -11.65
C PHE A 128 -22.53 8.80 -11.14
N SER A 129 -23.22 9.92 -11.44
CA SER A 129 -22.88 11.24 -10.88
C SER A 129 -23.14 11.30 -9.38
N GLU A 130 -24.30 10.82 -8.90
CA GLU A 130 -24.66 10.78 -7.48
C GLU A 130 -23.78 9.79 -6.68
N LEU A 131 -23.31 8.72 -7.32
CA LEU A 131 -22.39 7.73 -6.74
C LEU A 131 -20.89 8.15 -6.74
N ASP A 132 -20.55 9.37 -7.18
CA ASP A 132 -19.18 9.89 -7.38
C ASP A 132 -18.30 9.11 -8.38
N VAL A 133 -18.92 8.40 -9.33
CA VAL A 133 -18.23 7.51 -10.29
C VAL A 133 -18.54 7.83 -11.76
N GLY A 134 -18.82 9.11 -12.08
CA GLY A 134 -19.13 9.55 -13.45
C GLY A 134 -18.10 9.11 -14.49
N PHE A 135 -16.81 9.03 -14.12
CA PHE A 135 -15.71 8.51 -14.95
C PHE A 135 -15.84 7.05 -15.40
N VAL A 136 -16.79 6.27 -14.87
CA VAL A 136 -17.13 4.94 -15.40
C VAL A 136 -17.75 5.03 -16.81
N LEU A 137 -18.23 6.21 -17.21
CA LEU A 137 -18.72 6.51 -18.56
C LEU A 137 -17.55 7.00 -19.45
N PRO A 138 -17.33 6.44 -20.65
CA PRO A 138 -16.14 6.76 -21.47
C PRO A 138 -15.92 8.25 -21.77
N LEU A 139 -17.00 9.02 -21.99
CA LEU A 139 -16.92 10.46 -22.25
C LEU A 139 -16.44 11.27 -21.02
N ALA A 140 -16.75 10.80 -19.81
CA ALA A 140 -16.27 11.43 -18.58
C ALA A 140 -14.87 10.92 -18.19
N LEU A 141 -14.54 9.66 -18.53
CA LEU A 141 -13.24 9.05 -18.29
C LEU A 141 -12.10 9.85 -18.94
N GLU A 142 -12.21 10.12 -20.25
CA GLU A 142 -11.17 10.86 -20.97
C GLU A 142 -11.07 12.34 -20.52
N LYS A 143 -12.15 12.90 -19.95
CA LYS A 143 -12.12 14.24 -19.35
C LYS A 143 -11.36 14.25 -18.01
N GLU A 144 -11.73 13.39 -17.05
CA GLU A 144 -11.04 13.35 -15.75
C GLU A 144 -9.57 12.91 -15.89
N LYS A 145 -9.25 12.01 -16.83
CA LYS A 145 -7.86 11.66 -17.19
C LYS A 145 -7.06 12.86 -17.70
N GLY A 146 -7.68 13.78 -18.44
CA GLY A 146 -7.02 14.98 -18.95
C GLY A 146 -6.76 16.05 -17.88
N GLU A 147 -7.44 15.96 -16.73
CA GLU A 147 -7.34 16.92 -15.62
C GLU A 147 -6.35 16.48 -14.52
N LEU A 148 -5.84 15.24 -14.55
CA LEU A 148 -4.98 14.66 -13.51
C LEU A 148 -3.77 13.91 -14.08
N ALA A 149 -2.71 13.78 -13.27
CA ALA A 149 -1.63 12.84 -13.56
C ALA A 149 -2.15 11.39 -13.52
N LEU A 150 -1.74 10.55 -14.46
CA LEU A 150 -2.44 9.29 -14.74
C LEU A 150 -2.41 8.28 -13.57
N ASP A 151 -1.28 8.16 -12.86
CA ASP A 151 -1.19 7.34 -11.63
C ASP A 151 -2.03 7.93 -10.47
N GLN A 152 -2.15 9.25 -10.40
CA GLN A 152 -2.98 9.94 -9.40
C GLN A 152 -4.48 9.74 -9.70
N PHE A 153 -4.86 9.77 -10.98
CA PHE A 153 -6.20 9.43 -11.43
C PHE A 153 -6.57 8.00 -10.99
N TYR A 154 -5.78 6.98 -11.34
CA TYR A 154 -6.14 5.59 -11.01
C TYR A 154 -6.19 5.32 -9.49
N ASN A 155 -5.25 5.86 -8.71
CA ASN A 155 -5.26 5.79 -7.25
C ASN A 155 -6.51 6.42 -6.60
N LEU A 156 -7.03 7.52 -7.16
CA LEU A 156 -8.25 8.18 -6.70
C LEU A 156 -9.51 7.46 -7.22
N ALA A 157 -9.50 7.04 -8.49
CA ALA A 157 -10.61 6.39 -9.17
C ALA A 157 -10.97 5.06 -8.52
N VAL A 158 -10.00 4.23 -8.12
CA VAL A 158 -10.27 2.99 -7.35
C VAL A 158 -11.01 3.28 -6.04
N GLN A 159 -10.63 4.32 -5.30
CA GLN A 159 -11.28 4.67 -4.03
C GLN A 159 -12.71 5.20 -4.25
N ARG A 160 -12.92 6.04 -5.28
CA ARG A 160 -14.26 6.54 -5.66
C ARG A 160 -15.15 5.38 -6.12
N TRP A 161 -14.61 4.54 -7.00
CA TRP A 161 -15.26 3.35 -7.54
C TRP A 161 -15.66 2.35 -6.44
N ALA A 162 -14.77 2.05 -5.49
CA ALA A 162 -15.05 1.13 -4.38
C ALA A 162 -16.19 1.62 -3.49
N ARG A 163 -16.28 2.94 -3.23
CA ARG A 163 -17.40 3.56 -2.51
C ARG A 163 -18.69 3.50 -3.34
N GLY A 164 -18.63 3.90 -4.60
CA GLY A 164 -19.78 3.94 -5.51
C GLY A 164 -20.41 2.56 -5.74
N ILE A 165 -19.61 1.53 -6.04
CA ILE A 165 -20.12 0.17 -6.26
C ILE A 165 -20.68 -0.48 -4.98
N THR A 166 -20.09 -0.15 -3.83
CA THR A 166 -20.57 -0.59 -2.50
C THR A 166 -21.95 0.00 -2.18
N VAL A 167 -22.13 1.32 -2.38
CA VAL A 167 -23.42 1.99 -2.17
C VAL A 167 -24.45 1.55 -3.21
N MET A 168 -24.05 1.37 -4.47
CA MET A 168 -24.89 0.80 -5.53
C MET A 168 -25.45 -0.57 -5.13
N ALA A 169 -24.61 -1.50 -4.68
CA ALA A 169 -25.04 -2.86 -4.32
C ALA A 169 -26.08 -2.87 -3.19
N GLU A 170 -25.85 -2.06 -2.15
CA GLU A 170 -26.81 -1.92 -1.05
C GLU A 170 -28.07 -1.16 -1.46
N ALA A 171 -28.00 -0.18 -2.37
CA ALA A 171 -29.18 0.54 -2.87
C ALA A 171 -30.08 -0.36 -3.73
N LEU A 172 -29.49 -1.20 -4.57
CA LEU A 172 -30.22 -2.23 -5.33
C LEU A 172 -30.86 -3.26 -4.37
N SER A 173 -30.12 -3.73 -3.37
CA SER A 173 -30.63 -4.68 -2.37
C SER A 173 -31.72 -4.07 -1.45
N ALA A 174 -31.61 -2.78 -1.11
CA ALA A 174 -32.65 -2.06 -0.37
C ALA A 174 -33.91 -1.82 -1.22
N THR A 175 -33.76 -1.57 -2.53
CA THR A 175 -34.91 -1.41 -3.46
C THR A 175 -35.70 -2.71 -3.54
N GLN A 176 -35.01 -3.85 -3.70
CA GLN A 176 -35.61 -5.19 -3.73
C GLN A 176 -36.37 -5.53 -2.43
N ARG A 177 -35.82 -5.19 -1.24
CA ARG A 177 -36.53 -5.39 0.03
C ARG A 177 -37.78 -4.51 0.16
N TYR A 178 -37.69 -3.24 -0.22
CA TYR A 178 -38.81 -2.30 -0.15
C TYR A 178 -40.01 -2.78 -1.00
N LEU A 179 -39.75 -3.28 -2.22
CA LEU A 179 -40.78 -3.84 -3.09
C LEU A 179 -41.42 -5.13 -2.51
N GLN A 180 -40.63 -5.97 -1.81
CA GLN A 180 -41.15 -7.14 -1.10
C GLN A 180 -42.00 -6.76 0.14
N GLU A 181 -41.63 -5.69 0.84
CA GLU A 181 -42.35 -5.18 2.01
C GLU A 181 -43.69 -4.55 1.60
N GLU A 182 -43.71 -3.62 0.62
CA GLU A 182 -44.97 -3.05 0.07
C GLU A 182 -45.88 -4.12 -0.55
N GLY A 183 -45.30 -5.12 -1.23
CA GLY A 183 -46.05 -6.25 -1.82
C GLY A 183 -46.75 -7.17 -0.81
N SER A 184 -46.48 -7.01 0.49
CA SER A 184 -47.13 -7.75 1.58
C SER A 184 -48.28 -6.98 2.26
N THR A 185 -48.40 -5.67 2.00
CA THR A 185 -49.45 -4.81 2.55
C THR A 185 -50.62 -4.65 1.58
N VAL A 186 -51.85 -4.56 2.12
CA VAL A 186 -53.10 -4.53 1.33
C VAL A 186 -53.33 -3.20 0.60
N GLU A 187 -52.60 -2.13 0.97
CA GLU A 187 -52.69 -0.82 0.33
C GLU A 187 -51.56 -0.65 -0.70
N GLY A 188 -51.95 -0.41 -1.97
CA GLY A 188 -51.02 -0.26 -3.10
C GLY A 188 -50.21 1.05 -3.08
N PRO A 189 -49.14 1.15 -3.89
CA PRO A 189 -48.03 2.06 -3.61
C PRO A 189 -48.31 3.52 -3.96
N ALA A 190 -48.28 4.39 -2.95
CA ALA A 190 -48.40 5.85 -3.13
C ALA A 190 -47.12 6.51 -3.70
N VAL A 191 -45.97 5.83 -3.66
CA VAL A 191 -44.65 6.42 -3.98
C VAL A 191 -44.13 6.03 -5.37
N PHE A 192 -44.59 4.91 -5.94
CA PHE A 192 -44.19 4.42 -7.26
C PHE A 192 -45.20 4.69 -8.38
N LEU A 193 -46.41 5.19 -8.05
CA LEU A 193 -47.57 5.17 -8.95
C LEU A 193 -48.17 6.55 -9.29
N GLU A 194 -47.41 7.63 -9.16
CA GLU A 194 -47.75 8.94 -9.77
C GLU A 194 -47.47 8.95 -11.29
N LEU A 195 -48.13 8.05 -12.03
CA LEU A 195 -48.19 8.09 -13.49
C LEU A 195 -49.62 7.78 -13.99
N PRO A 196 -50.13 8.46 -15.04
CA PRO A 196 -51.54 8.35 -15.42
C PRO A 196 -51.95 6.95 -15.89
N THR A 197 -53.19 6.59 -15.59
CA THR A 197 -53.81 5.31 -15.97
C THR A 197 -54.04 5.19 -17.48
N ALA A 198 -53.03 4.73 -18.21
CA ALA A 198 -53.16 4.23 -19.58
C ALA A 198 -52.17 3.10 -19.81
N GLN A 199 -52.68 1.89 -20.10
CA GLN A 199 -51.92 0.66 -20.39
C GLN A 199 -50.73 0.41 -19.45
N VAL A 200 -51.00 -0.28 -18.34
CA VAL A 200 -49.97 -0.80 -17.43
C VAL A 200 -49.22 -1.94 -18.11
N ASP A 201 -48.31 -1.58 -19.01
CA ASP A 201 -47.21 -2.42 -19.46
C ASP A 201 -46.26 -2.60 -18.26
N ARG A 202 -46.59 -3.59 -17.44
CA ARG A 202 -45.82 -4.03 -16.29
C ARG A 202 -44.63 -4.84 -16.80
N ASP A 203 -43.67 -4.10 -17.33
CA ASP A 203 -42.35 -4.57 -17.76
C ASP A 203 -41.57 -5.00 -16.51
N ASP A 204 -41.91 -6.18 -16.00
CA ASP A 204 -41.48 -6.72 -14.69
C ASP A 204 -39.96 -6.91 -14.59
N LEU A 205 -39.24 -6.74 -15.71
CA LEU A 205 -37.79 -6.82 -15.80
C LEU A 205 -37.09 -5.45 -15.75
N ARG A 206 -37.80 -4.31 -15.60
CA ARG A 206 -37.17 -2.96 -15.54
C ARG A 206 -36.08 -2.86 -14.47
N LEU A 207 -36.33 -3.36 -13.27
CA LEU A 207 -35.33 -3.36 -12.19
C LEU A 207 -34.12 -4.25 -12.56
N VAL A 208 -34.35 -5.41 -13.15
CA VAL A 208 -33.32 -6.37 -13.54
C VAL A 208 -32.44 -5.82 -14.67
N ARG A 209 -33.04 -5.24 -15.71
CA ARG A 209 -32.34 -4.56 -16.81
C ARG A 209 -31.57 -3.32 -16.32
N PHE A 210 -32.07 -2.61 -15.30
CA PHE A 210 -31.35 -1.51 -14.64
C PHE A 210 -30.14 -2.02 -13.82
N VAL A 211 -30.29 -3.10 -13.05
CA VAL A 211 -29.18 -3.79 -12.37
C VAL A 211 -28.13 -4.21 -13.39
N GLU A 212 -28.54 -4.86 -14.49
CA GLU A 212 -27.66 -5.32 -15.57
C GLU A 212 -26.83 -4.17 -16.16
N ALA A 213 -27.50 -3.11 -16.64
CA ALA A 213 -26.84 -1.97 -17.26
C ALA A 213 -25.92 -1.21 -16.30
N THR A 214 -26.25 -1.19 -15.00
CA THR A 214 -25.41 -0.55 -13.98
C THR A 214 -24.16 -1.40 -13.68
N VAL A 215 -24.34 -2.69 -13.41
CA VAL A 215 -23.26 -3.62 -13.05
C VAL A 215 -22.28 -3.79 -14.21
N CYS A 216 -22.77 -3.97 -15.44
CA CYS A 216 -21.94 -4.10 -16.63
C CYS A 216 -21.02 -2.88 -16.83
N LYS A 217 -21.53 -1.65 -16.61
CA LYS A 217 -20.71 -0.43 -16.68
C LYS A 217 -19.68 -0.36 -15.55
N MET A 218 -20.07 -0.60 -14.29
CA MET A 218 -19.16 -0.61 -13.15
C MET A 218 -18.00 -1.61 -13.32
N LEU A 219 -18.28 -2.81 -13.84
CA LEU A 219 -17.29 -3.86 -14.03
C LEU A 219 -16.40 -3.61 -15.25
N ALA A 220 -16.89 -2.96 -16.31
CA ALA A 220 -16.07 -2.57 -17.46
C ALA A 220 -14.90 -1.63 -17.07
N PHE A 221 -15.06 -0.78 -16.05
CA PHE A 221 -13.95 -0.01 -15.49
C PHE A 221 -12.88 -0.91 -14.85
N ALA A 222 -13.27 -1.96 -14.14
CA ALA A 222 -12.35 -2.90 -13.51
C ALA A 222 -11.62 -3.80 -14.52
N ASP A 223 -12.30 -4.22 -15.60
CA ASP A 223 -11.66 -4.89 -16.74
C ASP A 223 -10.63 -3.97 -17.44
N ALA A 224 -10.97 -2.69 -17.63
CA ALA A 224 -10.02 -1.70 -18.17
C ALA A 224 -8.81 -1.46 -17.23
N LEU A 225 -9.02 -1.53 -15.91
CA LEU A 225 -7.96 -1.43 -14.91
C LEU A 225 -6.99 -2.62 -14.95
N ALA A 226 -7.52 -3.85 -15.15
CA ALA A 226 -6.70 -5.05 -15.32
C ALA A 226 -5.76 -4.91 -16.54
N ALA A 227 -6.32 -4.47 -17.67
CA ALA A 227 -5.61 -4.30 -18.95
C ALA A 227 -4.67 -3.07 -19.02
N TYR A 228 -4.70 -2.16 -18.04
CA TYR A 228 -3.87 -0.95 -18.07
C TYR A 228 -2.43 -1.21 -17.57
N HIS A 229 -1.44 -1.18 -18.46
CA HIS A 229 -0.07 -1.65 -18.15
C HIS A 229 0.90 -0.59 -17.60
N THR A 230 0.63 0.72 -17.77
CA THR A 230 1.57 1.81 -17.43
C THR A 230 1.29 2.49 -16.09
N TRP A 231 0.58 1.82 -15.17
CA TRP A 231 0.46 2.24 -13.77
C TRP A 231 1.67 1.76 -12.97
N HIS A 232 2.17 2.55 -12.01
CA HIS A 232 3.19 2.10 -11.04
C HIS A 232 2.84 0.70 -10.46
N PRO A 233 3.68 -0.34 -10.64
CA PRO A 233 3.28 -1.73 -10.41
C PRO A 233 2.79 -2.09 -9.00
N MET A 234 3.34 -1.47 -7.94
CA MET A 234 2.86 -1.68 -6.57
C MET A 234 1.47 -1.07 -6.33
N ASP A 235 1.26 0.17 -6.79
CA ASP A 235 -0.02 0.86 -6.70
C ASP A 235 -1.08 0.04 -7.47
N LYS A 236 -0.73 -0.39 -8.69
CA LYS A 236 -1.57 -1.29 -9.50
C LYS A 236 -1.94 -2.56 -8.74
N PHE A 237 -0.98 -3.24 -8.11
CA PHE A 237 -1.26 -4.45 -7.34
C PHE A 237 -2.29 -4.21 -6.23
N SER A 238 -2.08 -3.15 -5.43
CA SER A 238 -3.02 -2.80 -4.36
C SER A 238 -4.42 -2.46 -4.90
N GLY A 239 -4.50 -1.68 -5.99
CA GLY A 239 -5.76 -1.32 -6.60
C GLY A 239 -6.51 -2.50 -7.23
N LEU A 240 -5.81 -3.44 -7.87
CA LEU A 240 -6.41 -4.67 -8.39
C LEU A 240 -6.99 -5.53 -7.26
N MET A 241 -6.28 -5.66 -6.14
CA MET A 241 -6.76 -6.41 -4.97
C MET A 241 -7.96 -5.73 -4.31
N ASP A 242 -7.90 -4.42 -4.04
CA ASP A 242 -9.01 -3.65 -3.47
C ASP A 242 -10.28 -3.70 -4.35
N VAL A 243 -10.12 -3.61 -5.67
CA VAL A 243 -11.20 -3.80 -6.64
C VAL A 243 -11.72 -5.25 -6.60
N ARG A 244 -10.86 -6.28 -6.66
CA ARG A 244 -11.26 -7.69 -6.61
C ARG A 244 -12.07 -8.03 -5.35
N ILE A 245 -11.64 -7.52 -4.20
CA ILE A 245 -12.31 -7.73 -2.90
C ILE A 245 -13.70 -7.09 -2.95
N SER A 246 -13.79 -5.85 -3.44
CA SER A 246 -15.06 -5.14 -3.62
C SER A 246 -16.02 -5.90 -4.55
N ILE A 247 -15.56 -6.36 -5.72
CA ILE A 247 -16.38 -7.15 -6.65
C ILE A 247 -16.86 -8.45 -6.02
N SER A 248 -16.03 -9.10 -5.20
CA SER A 248 -16.39 -10.38 -4.58
C SER A 248 -17.56 -10.25 -3.61
N GLU A 249 -17.58 -9.22 -2.78
CA GLU A 249 -18.68 -8.95 -1.84
C GLU A 249 -19.90 -8.30 -2.52
N VAL A 250 -19.70 -7.39 -3.49
CA VAL A 250 -20.79 -6.84 -4.31
C VAL A 250 -21.51 -7.95 -5.09
N SER A 251 -20.76 -8.88 -5.68
CA SER A 251 -21.29 -10.06 -6.37
C SER A 251 -22.17 -10.90 -5.44
N ARG A 252 -21.75 -11.11 -4.19
CA ARG A 252 -22.54 -11.82 -3.17
C ARG A 252 -23.87 -11.13 -2.87
N ILE A 253 -23.90 -9.80 -2.79
CA ILE A 253 -25.10 -9.01 -2.52
C ILE A 253 -26.04 -8.99 -3.73
N VAL A 254 -25.51 -8.62 -4.91
CA VAL A 254 -26.31 -8.47 -6.14
C VAL A 254 -26.90 -9.80 -6.58
N MET A 255 -26.14 -10.90 -6.59
CA MET A 255 -26.65 -12.21 -7.00
C MET A 255 -27.68 -12.78 -6.00
N LEU A 256 -27.57 -12.46 -4.71
CA LEU A 256 -28.61 -12.81 -3.73
C LEU A 256 -29.90 -12.04 -3.99
N THR A 257 -29.81 -10.73 -4.23
CA THR A 257 -30.96 -9.88 -4.57
C THR A 257 -31.63 -10.32 -5.87
N LEU A 258 -30.87 -10.61 -6.92
CA LEU A 258 -31.38 -11.15 -8.18
C LEU A 258 -32.06 -12.53 -8.01
N LYS A 259 -31.49 -13.41 -7.19
CA LYS A 259 -32.11 -14.69 -6.87
C LYS A 259 -33.46 -14.51 -6.16
N ASN A 260 -33.58 -13.54 -5.25
CA ASN A 260 -34.84 -13.23 -4.59
C ASN A 260 -35.90 -12.71 -5.57
N GLU A 261 -35.52 -11.86 -6.54
CA GLU A 261 -36.43 -11.40 -7.60
C GLU A 261 -36.91 -12.56 -8.49
N SER A 262 -36.04 -13.54 -8.77
CA SER A 262 -36.41 -14.70 -9.62
C SER A 262 -37.51 -15.59 -9.01
N LEU A 263 -37.80 -15.46 -7.71
CA LEU A 263 -38.90 -16.17 -7.05
C LEU A 263 -40.29 -15.64 -7.44
N TRP A 264 -40.39 -14.39 -7.89
CA TRP A 264 -41.64 -13.79 -8.39
C TRP A 264 -41.93 -14.17 -9.86
N LEU A 265 -40.89 -14.53 -10.62
CA LEU A 265 -40.94 -14.84 -12.06
C LEU A 265 -40.21 -16.15 -12.38
N PRO A 266 -40.59 -17.29 -11.78
CA PRO A 266 -39.83 -18.54 -11.86
C PRO A 266 -39.69 -19.07 -13.30
N ASP A 267 -40.75 -18.92 -14.10
CA ASP A 267 -40.83 -19.43 -15.48
C ASP A 267 -40.28 -18.45 -16.54
N SER A 268 -39.68 -17.32 -16.13
CA SER A 268 -39.17 -16.31 -17.07
C SER A 268 -37.77 -16.64 -17.58
N GLU A 269 -37.68 -17.14 -18.82
CA GLU A 269 -36.39 -17.37 -19.50
C GLU A 269 -35.54 -16.09 -19.63
N GLU A 270 -36.16 -14.92 -19.86
CA GLU A 270 -35.42 -13.65 -19.92
C GLU A 270 -34.85 -13.28 -18.54
N MET A 271 -35.58 -13.52 -17.45
CA MET A 271 -35.07 -13.32 -16.09
C MET A 271 -33.83 -14.19 -15.84
N GLN A 272 -33.91 -15.49 -16.11
CA GLN A 272 -32.78 -16.39 -15.93
C GLN A 272 -31.60 -16.02 -16.85
N SER A 273 -31.87 -15.59 -18.08
CA SER A 273 -30.86 -15.08 -19.03
C SER A 273 -30.14 -13.85 -18.48
N LEU A 274 -30.86 -12.86 -17.94
CA LEU A 274 -30.28 -11.66 -17.33
C LEU A 274 -29.45 -12.00 -16.08
N ILE A 275 -29.93 -12.89 -15.21
CA ILE A 275 -29.19 -13.32 -14.01
C ILE A 275 -27.90 -14.04 -14.41
N ASN A 276 -27.96 -14.96 -15.37
CA ASN A 276 -26.78 -15.67 -15.88
C ASN A 276 -25.80 -14.70 -16.54
N LYS A 277 -26.27 -13.72 -17.31
CA LYS A 277 -25.45 -12.65 -17.92
C LYS A 277 -24.70 -11.86 -16.85
N ILE A 278 -25.39 -11.38 -15.82
CA ILE A 278 -24.78 -10.63 -14.71
C ILE A 278 -23.76 -11.47 -13.94
N GLY A 279 -24.09 -12.73 -13.63
CA GLY A 279 -23.18 -13.68 -13.00
C GLY A 279 -21.91 -13.93 -13.83
N ASN A 280 -22.06 -14.09 -15.14
CA ASN A 280 -20.95 -14.30 -16.07
C ASN A 280 -20.02 -13.08 -16.15
N VAL A 281 -20.54 -11.85 -16.14
CA VAL A 281 -19.69 -10.64 -16.07
C VAL A 281 -18.95 -10.57 -14.74
N PHE A 282 -19.60 -10.88 -13.61
CA PHE A 282 -18.92 -10.95 -12.30
C PHE A 282 -17.78 -11.99 -12.26
N ILE A 283 -17.91 -13.11 -12.97
CA ILE A 283 -16.85 -14.13 -13.08
C ILE A 283 -15.73 -13.62 -14.00
N HIS A 284 -16.07 -13.17 -15.22
CA HIS A 284 -15.13 -12.68 -16.22
C HIS A 284 -14.21 -11.57 -15.69
N THR A 285 -14.77 -10.54 -15.04
CA THR A 285 -13.98 -9.43 -14.50
C THR A 285 -13.10 -9.87 -13.33
N LYS A 286 -13.55 -10.81 -12.49
CA LYS A 286 -12.70 -11.43 -11.45
C LYS A 286 -11.52 -12.18 -12.08
N ASP A 287 -11.78 -13.01 -13.08
CA ASP A 287 -10.74 -13.77 -13.80
C ASP A 287 -9.69 -12.86 -14.46
N ASN A 288 -10.07 -11.67 -14.91
CA ASN A 288 -9.15 -10.73 -15.56
C ASN A 288 -8.30 -9.93 -14.56
N LEU A 289 -8.91 -9.49 -13.45
CA LEU A 289 -8.15 -8.96 -12.30
C LEU A 289 -7.18 -10.01 -11.75
N ASP A 290 -7.59 -11.28 -11.74
CA ASP A 290 -6.79 -12.43 -11.33
C ASP A 290 -5.58 -12.64 -12.26
N LYS A 291 -5.78 -12.70 -13.58
CA LYS A 291 -4.69 -12.78 -14.55
C LYS A 291 -3.69 -11.61 -14.38
N ALA A 292 -4.19 -10.38 -14.22
CA ALA A 292 -3.34 -9.19 -14.04
C ALA A 292 -2.56 -9.21 -12.71
N THR A 293 -3.21 -9.65 -11.61
CA THR A 293 -2.58 -9.84 -10.30
C THR A 293 -1.53 -10.94 -10.36
N LYS A 294 -1.80 -12.03 -11.08
CA LYS A 294 -0.85 -13.12 -11.31
C LYS A 294 0.42 -12.63 -11.99
N THR A 295 0.31 -11.85 -13.08
CA THR A 295 1.47 -11.32 -13.81
C THR A 295 2.39 -10.52 -12.87
N ILE A 296 1.84 -9.59 -12.08
CA ILE A 296 2.63 -8.80 -11.12
C ILE A 296 3.22 -9.71 -10.02
N THR A 297 2.52 -10.76 -9.61
CA THR A 297 3.01 -11.75 -8.64
C THR A 297 4.18 -12.57 -9.20
N ASP A 298 4.09 -13.05 -10.44
CA ASP A 298 5.14 -13.79 -11.15
C ASP A 298 6.37 -12.88 -11.40
N ASP A 299 6.17 -11.63 -11.83
CA ASP A 299 7.24 -10.64 -12.04
C ASP A 299 7.97 -10.30 -10.72
N ALA A 300 7.22 -10.07 -9.64
CA ALA A 300 7.78 -9.80 -8.31
C ALA A 300 8.53 -11.03 -7.76
N LYS A 301 7.97 -12.23 -7.90
CA LYS A 301 8.59 -13.51 -7.53
C LYS A 301 9.90 -13.77 -8.29
N ALA A 302 9.93 -13.50 -9.59
CA ALA A 302 11.14 -13.61 -10.40
C ALA A 302 12.20 -12.57 -10.03
N VAL A 303 11.80 -11.45 -9.44
CA VAL A 303 12.62 -10.28 -9.05
C VAL A 303 13.23 -9.56 -10.26
N THR A 304 13.91 -10.25 -11.18
CA THR A 304 14.57 -9.66 -12.37
C THR A 304 13.71 -8.69 -13.18
N PRO A 305 12.40 -8.92 -13.45
CA PRO A 305 11.56 -7.97 -14.19
C PRO A 305 11.37 -6.65 -13.44
N VAL A 306 11.06 -6.73 -12.13
CA VAL A 306 10.93 -5.56 -11.25
C VAL A 306 12.24 -4.76 -11.23
N LEU A 307 13.37 -5.44 -11.04
CA LEU A 307 14.70 -4.81 -11.03
C LEU A 307 15.05 -4.12 -12.37
N SER A 308 14.72 -4.76 -13.49
CA SER A 308 15.04 -4.26 -14.83
C SER A 308 14.28 -2.98 -15.19
N SER A 309 13.08 -2.80 -14.65
CA SER A 309 12.30 -1.56 -14.82
C SER A 309 12.87 -0.34 -14.07
N MET A 310 13.81 -0.55 -13.15
CA MET A 310 14.21 0.45 -12.15
C MET A 310 15.41 1.33 -12.56
N TYR A 311 16.08 1.05 -13.69
CA TYR A 311 17.34 1.65 -14.18
C TYR A 311 18.57 1.53 -13.23
N SER A 312 18.38 1.43 -11.91
CA SER A 312 19.44 1.42 -10.88
C SER A 312 20.44 0.26 -10.96
N TRP A 313 20.17 -0.75 -11.80
CA TRP A 313 21.06 -1.90 -12.01
C TRP A 313 22.09 -1.70 -13.13
N GLU A 314 22.02 -0.58 -13.86
CA GLU A 314 23.06 -0.17 -14.83
C GLU A 314 24.26 0.47 -14.11
N THR A 315 24.02 1.33 -13.12
CA THR A 315 25.04 2.00 -12.30
C THR A 315 25.00 1.51 -10.85
N PHE A 316 25.54 0.31 -10.61
CA PHE A 316 25.53 -0.27 -9.26
C PHE A 316 26.37 0.57 -8.27
N PRO A 317 25.82 0.98 -7.12
CA PRO A 317 26.52 1.90 -6.21
C PRO A 317 27.67 1.19 -5.48
N GLN A 318 28.88 1.72 -5.63
CA GLN A 318 30.09 1.31 -4.89
C GLN A 318 30.04 1.83 -3.44
N SER A 319 29.03 1.40 -2.68
CA SER A 319 28.77 1.82 -1.30
C SER A 319 28.22 0.66 -0.49
N ALA A 320 28.38 0.71 0.84
CA ALA A 320 27.81 -0.31 1.73
C ALA A 320 26.31 -0.15 1.98
N GLU A 321 25.64 0.87 1.43
CA GLU A 321 24.26 1.22 1.82
C GLU A 321 23.20 0.17 1.44
N ILE A 322 22.02 0.27 2.07
CA ILE A 322 20.87 -0.60 1.76
C ILE A 322 20.33 -0.21 0.38
N HIS A 323 20.44 -1.12 -0.59
CA HIS A 323 20.09 -0.88 -1.99
C HIS A 323 18.58 -0.60 -2.13
N GLU A 324 18.20 0.29 -3.04
CA GLU A 324 16.79 0.64 -3.26
C GLU A 324 15.94 -0.58 -3.64
N ALA A 325 16.52 -1.51 -4.42
CA ALA A 325 15.90 -2.79 -4.74
C ALA A 325 15.60 -3.67 -3.51
N THR A 326 16.47 -3.65 -2.49
CA THR A 326 16.27 -4.36 -1.23
C THR A 326 15.07 -3.79 -0.48
N GLN A 327 14.88 -2.46 -0.56
CA GLN A 327 13.70 -1.80 0.01
C GLN A 327 12.44 -2.19 -0.78
N LEU A 328 12.47 -2.05 -2.11
CA LEU A 328 11.35 -2.33 -3.02
C LEU A 328 10.84 -3.78 -2.92
N ILE A 329 11.73 -4.78 -2.93
CA ILE A 329 11.34 -6.19 -2.81
C ILE A 329 10.78 -6.49 -1.41
N MET A 330 11.28 -5.84 -0.35
CA MET A 330 10.67 -5.94 0.98
C MET A 330 9.35 -5.17 1.10
N ASP A 331 9.11 -4.15 0.27
CA ASP A 331 7.81 -3.47 0.15
C ASP A 331 6.76 -4.33 -0.57
N TYR A 332 7.14 -5.05 -1.64
CA TYR A 332 6.30 -6.12 -2.20
C TYR A 332 6.02 -7.23 -1.17
N ALA A 333 7.03 -7.67 -0.41
CA ALA A 333 6.84 -8.67 0.63
C ALA A 333 5.82 -8.23 1.70
N ARG A 334 5.88 -6.96 2.13
CA ARG A 334 4.87 -6.33 2.99
C ARG A 334 3.48 -6.34 2.33
N LEU A 335 3.39 -5.95 1.06
CA LEU A 335 2.13 -5.84 0.32
C LEU A 335 1.45 -7.20 0.09
N PHE A 336 2.22 -8.24 -0.25
CA PHE A 336 1.69 -9.59 -0.44
C PHE A 336 1.22 -10.18 0.90
N LEU A 337 1.95 -9.95 2.00
CA LEU A 337 1.49 -10.37 3.33
C LEU A 337 0.29 -9.56 3.86
N LEU A 338 0.06 -8.34 3.37
CA LEU A 338 -1.15 -7.55 3.64
C LEU A 338 -2.40 -8.21 3.05
N TYR A 339 -2.35 -8.59 1.76
CA TYR A 339 -3.44 -9.27 1.06
C TYR A 339 -3.37 -10.80 1.17
N LYS A 340 -2.69 -11.35 2.19
CA LYS A 340 -2.37 -12.78 2.29
C LYS A 340 -3.59 -13.71 2.13
N ILE A 341 -4.72 -13.39 2.76
CA ILE A 341 -5.91 -14.26 2.79
C ILE A 341 -6.56 -14.29 1.40
N GLU A 342 -6.67 -13.11 0.80
CA GLU A 342 -7.32 -12.84 -0.47
C GLU A 342 -6.47 -13.37 -1.65
N LEU A 343 -5.14 -13.28 -1.52
CA LEU A 343 -4.17 -13.90 -2.42
C LEU A 343 -4.14 -15.43 -2.23
N ASP A 344 -3.99 -15.98 -1.02
CA ASP A 344 -4.02 -17.45 -0.82
C ASP A 344 -5.32 -18.08 -1.36
N SER A 345 -6.46 -17.38 -1.24
CA SER A 345 -7.74 -17.80 -1.85
C SER A 345 -7.76 -17.71 -3.38
N THR A 346 -6.91 -16.89 -3.99
CA THR A 346 -6.83 -16.68 -5.45
C THR A 346 -5.76 -17.59 -6.08
N LEU A 347 -4.65 -17.82 -5.38
CA LEU A 347 -3.59 -18.78 -5.75
C LEU A 347 -4.11 -20.22 -5.81
N GLN A 348 -5.13 -20.57 -5.02
CA GLN A 348 -5.85 -21.85 -5.13
C GLN A 348 -6.48 -22.09 -6.52
N CYS A 349 -6.78 -21.05 -7.29
CA CYS A 349 -7.26 -21.16 -8.66
C CYS A 349 -6.13 -21.37 -9.69
N TRP A 350 -4.85 -21.27 -9.28
CA TRP A 350 -3.69 -21.41 -10.16
C TRP A 350 -2.80 -22.58 -9.68
N PRO A 351 -2.94 -23.80 -10.23
CA PRO A 351 -2.36 -25.04 -9.68
C PRO A 351 -0.82 -25.16 -9.75
N TYR A 352 -0.12 -24.06 -10.04
CA TYR A 352 1.35 -23.96 -10.08
C TYR A 352 1.90 -22.94 -9.06
N MET A 353 1.03 -22.35 -8.23
CA MET A 353 1.43 -21.42 -7.19
C MET A 353 1.46 -22.08 -5.81
N ASN A 354 2.50 -21.72 -5.07
CA ASN A 354 2.65 -22.04 -3.65
C ASN A 354 1.91 -20.99 -2.81
N ALA A 355 1.91 -21.09 -1.48
CA ALA A 355 1.26 -20.10 -0.63
C ALA A 355 1.97 -18.73 -0.72
N VAL A 356 1.27 -17.65 -0.35
CA VAL A 356 1.83 -16.28 -0.33
C VAL A 356 3.15 -16.20 0.44
N SER A 357 3.26 -16.93 1.55
CA SER A 357 4.47 -16.96 2.38
C SER A 357 5.65 -17.56 1.63
N ASP A 358 5.42 -18.62 0.87
CA ASP A 358 6.44 -19.30 0.06
C ASP A 358 6.85 -18.40 -1.12
N ILE A 359 5.90 -17.68 -1.75
CA ILE A 359 6.20 -16.68 -2.79
C ILE A 359 7.12 -15.59 -2.27
N VAL A 360 6.84 -15.05 -1.07
CA VAL A 360 7.70 -14.05 -0.41
C VAL A 360 9.07 -14.62 -0.04
N GLU A 361 9.16 -15.89 0.35
CA GLU A 361 10.43 -16.59 0.55
C GLU A 361 11.26 -16.64 -0.75
N TYR A 362 10.66 -17.05 -1.88
CA TYR A 362 11.34 -17.02 -3.18
C TYR A 362 11.78 -15.61 -3.59
N MET A 363 11.00 -14.57 -3.31
CA MET A 363 11.41 -13.18 -3.57
C MET A 363 12.67 -12.79 -2.78
N ILE A 364 12.74 -13.16 -1.51
CA ILE A 364 13.89 -12.86 -0.65
C ILE A 364 15.13 -13.63 -1.12
N ILE A 365 14.98 -14.92 -1.47
CA ILE A 365 16.06 -15.75 -2.03
C ILE A 365 16.58 -15.14 -3.33
N ASN A 366 15.69 -14.86 -4.29
CA ASN A 366 16.07 -14.31 -5.59
C ASN A 366 16.73 -12.92 -5.46
N LEU A 367 16.27 -12.07 -4.52
CA LEU A 367 16.92 -10.79 -4.20
C LEU A 367 18.36 -10.99 -3.71
N ILE A 368 18.58 -11.88 -2.73
CA ILE A 368 19.92 -12.16 -2.19
C ILE A 368 20.84 -12.66 -3.30
N ASP A 369 20.36 -13.58 -4.16
CA ASP A 369 21.09 -14.09 -5.32
C ASP A 369 21.49 -12.98 -6.32
N HIS A 370 20.63 -12.00 -6.56
CA HIS A 370 20.93 -10.85 -7.44
C HIS A 370 21.93 -9.89 -6.80
N LEU A 371 21.81 -9.64 -5.48
CA LEU A 371 22.76 -8.82 -4.73
C LEU A 371 24.16 -9.46 -4.72
N GLU A 372 24.26 -10.78 -4.47
CA GLU A 372 25.54 -11.50 -4.51
C GLU A 372 26.23 -11.38 -5.86
N LYS A 373 25.52 -11.66 -6.95
CA LYS A 373 26.05 -11.61 -8.32
C LYS A 373 26.48 -10.20 -8.73
N LYS A 374 25.66 -9.17 -8.48
CA LYS A 374 26.03 -7.79 -8.85
C LYS A 374 27.09 -7.17 -7.93
N SER A 375 27.20 -7.63 -6.69
CA SER A 375 28.28 -7.22 -5.79
C SER A 375 29.68 -7.67 -6.27
N GLU A 376 29.77 -8.60 -7.24
CA GLU A 376 31.06 -8.95 -7.88
C GLU A 376 31.69 -7.79 -8.65
N SER A 377 30.92 -6.72 -8.92
CA SER A 377 31.42 -5.48 -9.52
C SER A 377 32.10 -4.52 -8.52
N PHE A 378 32.21 -4.85 -7.24
CA PHE A 378 32.93 -4.02 -6.27
C PHE A 378 34.44 -4.14 -6.46
N SER A 379 35.13 -2.99 -6.53
CA SER A 379 36.60 -2.95 -6.59
C SER A 379 37.26 -3.29 -5.24
N ASP A 380 36.54 -3.10 -4.14
CA ASP A 380 36.96 -3.39 -2.77
C ASP A 380 36.19 -4.61 -2.23
N PRO A 381 36.84 -5.77 -2.05
CA PRO A 381 36.20 -6.99 -1.55
C PRO A 381 35.67 -6.88 -0.11
N SER A 382 36.21 -6.00 0.72
CA SER A 382 35.72 -5.77 2.08
C SER A 382 34.45 -4.93 2.07
N LEU A 383 34.42 -3.88 1.23
CA LEU A 383 33.21 -3.08 1.00
C LEU A 383 32.09 -3.93 0.38
N ARG A 384 32.44 -4.89 -0.51
CA ARG A 384 31.50 -5.88 -1.07
C ARG A 384 30.77 -6.65 0.03
N TYR A 385 31.50 -7.25 0.97
CA TYR A 385 30.87 -8.04 2.03
C TYR A 385 30.11 -7.16 3.03
N LEU A 386 30.56 -5.92 3.29
CA LEU A 386 29.81 -4.97 4.13
C LEU A 386 28.47 -4.56 3.48
N PHE A 387 28.46 -4.35 2.15
CA PHE A 387 27.23 -4.11 1.38
C PHE A 387 26.26 -5.29 1.51
N LEU A 388 26.72 -6.52 1.26
CA LEU A 388 25.89 -7.73 1.37
C LEU A 388 25.33 -7.88 2.79
N LEU A 389 26.16 -7.65 3.80
CA LEU A 389 25.80 -7.74 5.22
C LEU A 389 24.74 -6.72 5.64
N ASN A 390 24.90 -5.45 5.26
CA ASN A 390 23.91 -4.39 5.52
C ASN A 390 22.54 -4.73 4.90
N ASN A 391 22.55 -5.27 3.68
CA ASN A 391 21.32 -5.64 2.98
C ASN A 391 20.67 -6.91 3.57
N SER A 392 21.45 -7.96 3.89
CA SER A 392 20.91 -9.16 4.54
C SER A 392 20.37 -8.90 5.94
N TYR A 393 21.04 -8.05 6.72
CA TYR A 393 20.56 -7.68 8.06
C TYR A 393 19.30 -6.81 7.98
N PHE A 394 19.17 -5.92 6.99
CA PHE A 394 17.92 -5.18 6.78
C PHE A 394 16.76 -6.11 6.45
N ILE A 395 16.96 -7.10 5.58
CA ILE A 395 15.97 -8.16 5.30
C ILE A 395 15.61 -8.90 6.60
N GLN A 396 16.61 -9.30 7.39
CA GLN A 396 16.41 -10.00 8.67
C GLN A 396 15.60 -9.16 9.67
N ASP A 397 15.98 -7.90 9.92
CA ASP A 397 15.28 -6.99 10.83
C ASP A 397 13.81 -6.78 10.40
N GLN A 398 13.57 -6.62 9.09
CA GLN A 398 12.24 -6.51 8.50
C GLN A 398 11.39 -7.79 8.60
N ILE A 399 11.98 -8.98 8.79
CA ILE A 399 11.23 -10.25 8.93
C ILE A 399 10.97 -10.56 10.41
N TYR A 400 11.99 -10.50 11.26
CA TYR A 400 11.92 -11.02 12.64
C TYR A 400 11.56 -9.94 13.69
N ASN A 401 11.93 -8.67 13.46
CA ASN A 401 11.65 -7.58 14.42
C ASN A 401 10.39 -6.78 14.06
N ASN A 402 9.99 -6.74 12.78
CA ASN A 402 8.70 -6.20 12.37
C ASN A 402 7.56 -7.15 12.76
N PHE A 403 6.71 -6.74 13.72
CA PHE A 403 5.61 -7.55 14.25
C PHE A 403 4.66 -8.06 13.16
N PHE A 404 4.28 -7.19 12.21
CA PHE A 404 3.33 -7.53 11.14
C PHE A 404 3.90 -8.59 10.19
N MET A 405 5.17 -8.46 9.81
CA MET A 405 5.84 -9.45 8.95
C MET A 405 5.95 -10.79 9.68
N ARG A 406 6.42 -10.79 10.93
CA ARG A 406 6.61 -12.01 11.73
C ARG A 406 5.31 -12.79 11.99
N ASP A 407 4.19 -12.08 12.20
CA ASP A 407 2.88 -12.70 12.44
C ASP A 407 2.29 -13.35 11.17
N ARG A 408 2.46 -12.67 10.01
CA ARG A 408 1.88 -13.09 8.73
C ARG A 408 2.75 -14.09 7.96
N PHE A 409 4.05 -14.15 8.27
CA PHE A 409 5.00 -15.08 7.67
C PHE A 409 5.01 -16.41 8.44
N HIS A 410 4.54 -17.48 7.80
CA HIS A 410 4.20 -18.72 8.50
C HIS A 410 5.43 -19.42 9.11
N ALA A 411 5.28 -19.87 10.36
CA ALA A 411 6.27 -20.69 11.08
C ALA A 411 6.73 -21.97 10.33
N LYS A 412 5.99 -22.42 9.30
CA LYS A 412 6.35 -23.58 8.47
C LYS A 412 7.38 -23.24 7.37
N SER A 413 7.29 -22.08 6.73
CA SER A 413 8.36 -21.56 5.84
C SER A 413 9.67 -21.38 6.64
N MET A 414 9.53 -20.87 7.87
CA MET A 414 10.57 -20.82 8.91
C MET A 414 11.26 -22.16 9.24
N THR A 415 10.71 -23.32 8.83
CA THR A 415 11.38 -24.65 8.97
C THR A 415 12.16 -25.08 7.74
N SER A 416 11.99 -24.39 6.60
CA SER A 416 12.67 -24.76 5.35
C SER A 416 14.10 -24.22 5.32
N TYR A 417 14.29 -22.92 5.60
CA TYR A 417 15.63 -22.31 5.57
C TYR A 417 15.86 -21.23 6.63
N SER A 418 16.97 -21.36 7.35
CA SER A 418 17.60 -20.32 8.17
C SER A 418 18.31 -19.21 7.35
N LEU A 419 18.00 -19.11 6.04
CA LEU A 419 18.81 -18.46 5.02
C LEU A 419 19.23 -17.01 5.34
N PRO A 420 18.36 -16.08 5.80
CA PRO A 420 18.77 -14.72 6.11
C PRO A 420 19.78 -14.66 7.26
N SER A 421 19.63 -15.53 8.26
CA SER A 421 20.52 -15.59 9.43
C SER A 421 21.86 -16.27 9.12
N ASP A 422 21.85 -17.26 8.22
CA ASP A 422 23.07 -17.97 7.81
C ASP A 422 23.88 -17.14 6.80
N LYS A 423 23.23 -16.51 5.82
CA LYS A 423 23.85 -15.55 4.92
C LYS A 423 24.41 -14.34 5.69
N TYR A 424 23.68 -13.82 6.68
CA TYR A 424 24.18 -12.78 7.59
C TYR A 424 25.51 -13.19 8.26
N ARG A 425 25.56 -14.36 8.93
CA ARG A 425 26.78 -14.86 9.58
C ARG A 425 27.91 -15.13 8.58
N TYR A 426 27.57 -15.67 7.41
CA TYR A 426 28.53 -15.92 6.33
C TYR A 426 29.16 -14.62 5.83
N TYR A 427 28.38 -13.58 5.53
CA TYR A 427 28.91 -12.28 5.13
C TYR A 427 29.69 -11.59 6.25
N GLN A 428 29.29 -11.75 7.51
CA GLN A 428 30.05 -11.23 8.66
C GLN A 428 31.44 -11.88 8.73
N ASN A 429 31.53 -13.20 8.58
CA ASN A 429 32.80 -13.92 8.58
C ASN A 429 33.65 -13.53 7.36
N CYS A 430 33.10 -13.56 6.14
CA CYS A 430 33.83 -13.15 4.94
C CYS A 430 34.30 -11.69 5.00
N TYR A 431 33.49 -10.78 5.55
CA TYR A 431 33.90 -9.41 5.82
C TYR A 431 35.10 -9.35 6.77
N LEU A 432 35.02 -10.07 7.90
CA LEU A 432 36.05 -10.07 8.92
C LEU A 432 37.38 -10.65 8.40
N ASP A 433 37.31 -11.77 7.69
CA ASP A 433 38.48 -12.45 7.15
C ASP A 433 39.17 -11.59 6.08
N VAL A 434 38.42 -11.13 5.07
CA VAL A 434 38.94 -10.33 3.96
C VAL A 434 39.45 -8.95 4.41
N SER A 435 38.84 -8.34 5.42
CA SER A 435 39.27 -7.04 5.96
C SER A 435 40.49 -7.10 6.87
N TRP A 436 40.59 -8.12 7.72
CA TRP A 436 41.51 -8.09 8.87
C TRP A 436 42.56 -9.21 8.88
N ASP A 437 42.38 -10.33 8.19
CA ASP A 437 43.43 -11.36 8.11
C ASP A 437 44.70 -10.92 7.35
N PRO A 438 44.65 -10.09 6.28
CA PRO A 438 45.86 -9.55 5.66
C PRO A 438 46.73 -8.76 6.65
N MET A 439 46.10 -7.96 7.51
CA MET A 439 46.74 -7.22 8.59
C MET A 439 47.26 -8.15 9.69
N LEU A 440 46.45 -9.09 10.19
CA LEU A 440 46.86 -10.07 11.20
C LEU A 440 48.03 -10.95 10.73
N SER A 441 48.15 -11.19 9.43
CA SER A 441 49.30 -11.90 8.84
C SER A 441 50.64 -11.20 9.09
N CYS A 442 50.67 -9.90 9.41
CA CYS A 442 51.89 -9.20 9.78
C CYS A 442 52.49 -9.69 11.11
N LEU A 443 51.65 -10.15 12.05
CA LEU A 443 52.08 -10.71 13.34
C LEU A 443 52.63 -12.14 13.19
N HIS A 444 51.94 -12.98 12.41
CA HIS A 444 52.23 -14.43 12.34
C HIS A 444 53.05 -14.85 11.12
N GLY A 445 53.29 -13.95 10.16
CA GLY A 445 53.98 -14.23 8.91
C GLY A 445 55.50 -14.40 9.05
N LYS A 446 56.04 -15.47 8.46
CA LYS A 446 57.49 -15.70 8.35
C LYS A 446 58.11 -14.74 7.32
N MET A 447 59.07 -13.93 7.76
CA MET A 447 59.69 -12.89 6.94
C MET A 447 60.94 -13.40 6.18
N PRO A 448 61.11 -13.11 4.88
CA PRO A 448 62.34 -13.42 4.15
C PRO A 448 63.54 -12.66 4.74
N LEU A 449 64.63 -13.37 5.01
CA LEU A 449 65.84 -12.90 5.73
C LEU A 449 66.64 -11.75 5.07
N TRP A 450 66.16 -11.20 3.95
CA TRP A 450 66.93 -10.34 3.04
C TRP A 450 66.45 -8.87 3.04
N PHE A 451 65.53 -8.49 3.93
CA PHE A 451 65.02 -7.11 4.03
C PHE A 451 65.25 -6.49 5.42
N SER A 452 66.05 -5.42 5.46
CA SER A 452 66.05 -4.46 6.58
C SER A 452 64.75 -3.63 6.52
N LYS A 453 63.72 -4.08 7.24
CA LYS A 453 62.38 -3.47 7.30
C LYS A 453 61.82 -3.54 8.74
N PRO A 454 60.81 -2.73 9.09
CA PRO A 454 60.26 -2.66 10.45
C PRO A 454 59.73 -4.00 10.99
N SER A 455 59.62 -4.08 12.31
CA SER A 455 59.15 -5.26 13.05
C SER A 455 57.73 -5.69 12.64
N GLN A 456 57.39 -6.95 12.93
CA GLN A 456 56.05 -7.51 12.73
C GLN A 456 54.96 -6.62 13.38
N LEU A 457 55.19 -6.20 14.62
CA LEU A 457 54.35 -5.26 15.37
C LEU A 457 54.17 -3.92 14.63
N ALA A 458 55.25 -3.20 14.31
CA ALA A 458 55.14 -1.87 13.67
C ALA A 458 54.49 -1.93 12.27
N ARG A 459 54.63 -3.07 11.56
CA ARG A 459 53.87 -3.33 10.33
C ARG A 459 52.39 -3.54 10.62
N PHE A 460 52.04 -4.39 11.58
CA PHE A 460 50.65 -4.62 12.00
C PHE A 460 49.96 -3.31 12.42
N GLU A 461 50.60 -2.46 13.22
CA GLU A 461 50.04 -1.17 13.64
C GLU A 461 49.81 -0.22 12.45
N THR A 462 50.73 -0.21 11.48
CA THR A 462 50.61 0.60 10.25
C THR A 462 49.43 0.13 9.39
N GLU A 463 49.28 -1.17 9.19
CA GLU A 463 48.15 -1.75 8.44
C GLU A 463 46.83 -1.55 9.20
N PHE A 464 46.79 -1.76 10.52
CA PHE A 464 45.61 -1.52 11.37
C PHE A 464 45.12 -0.08 11.27
N GLN A 465 46.00 0.91 11.44
CA GLN A 465 45.63 2.31 11.27
C GLN A 465 45.16 2.62 9.85
N THR A 466 45.69 1.94 8.83
CA THR A 466 45.30 2.13 7.43
C THR A 466 43.92 1.57 7.15
N THR A 467 43.63 0.33 7.56
CA THR A 467 42.31 -0.29 7.49
C THR A 467 41.27 0.53 8.26
N CYS A 468 41.56 0.96 9.49
CA CYS A 468 40.64 1.79 10.27
C CYS A 468 40.35 3.13 9.58
N ARG A 469 41.36 3.84 9.03
CA ARG A 469 41.15 5.09 8.29
C ARG A 469 40.31 4.90 7.02
N HIS A 470 40.54 3.80 6.30
CA HIS A 470 39.80 3.45 5.07
C HIS A 470 38.32 3.13 5.37
N GLN A 471 38.06 2.39 6.45
CA GLN A 471 36.72 1.94 6.83
C GLN A 471 35.92 2.95 7.67
N LYS A 472 36.55 3.97 8.27
CA LYS A 472 35.89 4.95 9.14
C LYS A 472 34.74 5.70 8.46
N LEU A 473 34.89 6.02 7.16
CA LEU A 473 33.88 6.71 6.35
C LEU A 473 32.91 5.77 5.62
N TRP A 474 33.01 4.46 5.86
CA TRP A 474 31.97 3.53 5.42
C TRP A 474 30.74 3.66 6.32
N LYS A 475 29.64 3.01 5.95
CA LYS A 475 28.35 3.25 6.58
C LYS A 475 27.64 1.95 6.89
N VAL A 476 27.31 1.77 8.16
CA VAL A 476 26.42 0.71 8.64
C VAL A 476 25.17 1.40 9.20
N PRO A 477 24.05 1.45 8.45
CA PRO A 477 22.89 2.27 8.84
C PRO A 477 22.18 1.80 10.12
N ASN A 478 22.23 0.50 10.44
CA ASN A 478 21.57 -0.03 11.64
C ASN A 478 22.56 -0.02 12.85
N PRO A 479 22.22 0.64 13.97
CA PRO A 479 23.15 0.78 15.10
C PRO A 479 23.43 -0.54 15.83
N LYS A 480 22.49 -1.51 15.82
CA LYS A 480 22.71 -2.83 16.43
C LYS A 480 23.73 -3.64 15.62
N LEU A 481 23.60 -3.62 14.29
CA LEU A 481 24.58 -4.22 13.38
C LEU A 481 25.94 -3.57 13.53
N ARG A 482 26.00 -2.23 13.59
CA ARG A 482 27.23 -1.47 13.75
C ARG A 482 27.98 -1.86 15.03
N GLN A 483 27.26 -1.92 16.14
CA GLN A 483 27.81 -2.32 17.43
C GLN A 483 28.33 -3.78 17.40
N SER A 484 27.51 -4.72 16.92
CA SER A 484 27.92 -6.13 16.83
C SER A 484 29.10 -6.38 15.87
N LEU A 485 29.26 -5.54 14.83
CA LEU A 485 30.43 -5.57 13.97
C LEU A 485 31.70 -5.07 14.68
N ARG A 486 31.62 -3.96 15.42
CA ARG A 486 32.75 -3.44 16.20
C ARG A 486 33.22 -4.45 17.25
N GLU A 487 32.28 -5.05 17.97
CA GLU A 487 32.53 -6.13 18.92
C GLU A 487 33.25 -7.31 18.24
N ALA A 488 32.74 -7.79 17.09
CA ALA A 488 33.38 -8.89 16.36
C ALA A 488 34.76 -8.54 15.76
N ILE A 489 35.02 -7.26 15.45
CA ILE A 489 36.34 -6.79 15.01
C ILE A 489 37.31 -6.76 16.20
N ILE A 490 36.90 -6.23 17.36
CA ILE A 490 37.70 -6.27 18.60
C ILE A 490 38.02 -7.74 18.97
N ASP A 491 37.03 -8.62 18.90
CA ASP A 491 37.19 -10.05 19.18
C ASP A 491 38.12 -10.78 18.21
N LYS A 492 38.13 -10.44 16.91
CA LYS A 492 39.06 -11.04 15.94
C LYS A 492 40.46 -10.43 16.02
N VAL A 493 40.58 -9.11 16.18
CA VAL A 493 41.83 -8.36 16.00
C VAL A 493 42.62 -8.21 17.30
N ILE A 494 41.94 -8.03 18.44
CA ILE A 494 42.57 -7.54 19.68
C ILE A 494 42.63 -8.65 20.73
N THR A 495 41.50 -9.27 21.08
CA THR A 495 41.41 -10.31 22.14
C THR A 495 41.51 -11.75 21.59
N GLY A 496 41.33 -11.95 20.28
CA GLY A 496 41.22 -13.27 19.65
C GLY A 496 42.48 -14.14 19.69
N PRO A 497 42.37 -15.43 19.28
CA PRO A 497 43.45 -16.42 19.36
C PRO A 497 44.64 -16.12 18.44
N THR A 498 44.43 -15.31 17.39
CA THR A 498 45.48 -14.75 16.51
C THR A 498 45.65 -13.24 16.72
N GLY A 499 44.94 -12.65 17.69
CA GLY A 499 44.87 -11.22 17.92
C GLY A 499 46.08 -10.62 18.64
N TYR A 500 46.06 -9.30 18.73
CA TYR A 500 47.13 -8.46 19.26
C TYR A 500 47.57 -8.82 20.69
N LYS A 501 46.64 -8.92 21.64
CA LYS A 501 46.94 -9.26 23.05
C LYS A 501 47.64 -10.63 23.13
N LYS A 502 47.19 -11.60 22.30
CA LYS A 502 47.78 -12.95 22.25
C LYS A 502 49.17 -12.97 21.61
N TYR A 503 49.48 -12.07 20.68
CA TYR A 503 50.84 -11.90 20.14
C TYR A 503 51.79 -11.32 21.20
N LEU A 504 51.37 -10.30 21.94
CA LEU A 504 52.19 -9.67 23.00
C LEU A 504 52.48 -10.63 24.16
N GLU A 505 51.52 -11.45 24.57
CA GLU A 505 51.74 -12.53 25.56
C GLU A 505 52.87 -13.50 25.17
N ALA A 506 53.09 -13.69 23.86
CA ALA A 506 54.16 -14.54 23.32
C ALA A 506 55.47 -13.81 23.04
N HIS A 507 55.45 -12.47 23.04
CA HIS A 507 56.56 -11.57 22.66
C HIS A 507 56.71 -10.39 23.65
N PRO A 508 56.91 -10.64 24.96
CA PRO A 508 56.94 -9.60 25.99
C PRO A 508 58.11 -8.60 25.80
N GLU A 509 59.10 -8.91 24.96
CA GLU A 509 60.15 -7.96 24.59
C GLU A 509 59.63 -6.76 23.76
N GLN A 510 58.44 -6.87 23.16
CA GLN A 510 57.86 -5.85 22.27
C GLN A 510 56.85 -4.92 22.98
N GLU A 511 56.41 -5.25 24.19
CA GLU A 511 55.42 -4.50 25.00
C GLU A 511 55.78 -3.00 25.18
N LYS A 512 57.08 -2.68 25.25
CA LYS A 512 57.55 -1.29 25.38
C LYS A 512 57.42 -0.44 24.10
N CYS A 513 57.14 -1.07 22.98
CA CYS A 513 57.01 -0.46 21.66
C CYS A 513 55.61 -0.66 21.06
N SER A 514 54.65 -1.15 21.85
CA SER A 514 53.31 -1.54 21.39
C SER A 514 52.27 -0.51 21.81
N SER A 515 51.37 -0.14 20.89
CA SER A 515 50.17 0.66 21.15
C SER A 515 49.30 0.07 22.28
N ASP A 516 48.60 0.92 23.04
CA ASP A 516 47.64 0.47 24.05
C ASP A 516 46.47 -0.28 23.37
N PRO A 517 46.10 -1.50 23.80
CA PRO A 517 44.91 -2.16 23.28
C PRO A 517 43.61 -1.35 23.46
N GLN A 518 43.50 -0.46 24.45
CA GLN A 518 42.34 0.41 24.62
C GLN A 518 42.25 1.46 23.51
N ASP A 519 43.37 2.09 23.13
CA ASP A 519 43.41 3.03 21.99
C ASP A 519 42.96 2.33 20.68
N MET A 520 43.31 1.05 20.54
CA MET A 520 42.86 0.23 19.41
C MET A 520 41.36 -0.11 19.47
N GLU A 521 40.83 -0.45 20.64
CA GLU A 521 39.39 -0.68 20.83
C GLU A 521 38.58 0.59 20.54
N ASP A 522 39.07 1.75 21.00
CA ASP A 522 38.45 3.06 20.73
C ASP A 522 38.50 3.42 19.23
N MET A 523 39.61 3.14 18.53
CA MET A 523 39.70 3.30 17.07
C MET A 523 38.71 2.41 16.29
N VAL A 524 38.45 1.18 16.75
CA VAL A 524 37.41 0.31 16.17
C VAL A 524 36.01 0.87 16.47
N ASN A 525 35.80 1.41 17.66
CA ASN A 525 34.53 2.04 18.06
C ASN A 525 34.17 3.31 17.28
N GLU A 526 35.10 3.92 16.53
CA GLU A 526 34.81 5.00 15.59
C GLU A 526 34.36 4.55 14.18
N LEU A 527 34.45 3.25 13.85
CA LEU A 527 34.21 2.78 12.47
C LEU A 527 32.72 2.81 12.07
N PHE A 528 32.47 3.01 10.78
CA PHE A 528 31.15 2.95 10.13
C PHE A 528 30.15 4.11 10.43
N GLU A 529 30.65 5.30 10.74
CA GLU A 529 29.86 6.52 11.06
C GLU A 529 29.61 7.46 9.86
N GLY A 530 29.75 6.98 8.61
CA GLY A 530 29.57 7.76 7.37
C GLY A 530 28.13 8.15 7.00
#